data_AF-A0A9E4M528-F1
#
_entry.id   AF-A0A9E4M528-F1
#
_cell.length_a   1.000
_cell.length_b   1.000
_cell.length_c   1.000
_cell.angle_alpha   90.00
_cell.angle_beta   90.00
_cell.angle_gamma   90.00
#
_symmetry.space_group_name_H-M   'P 1'
#
loop_
_entity.id
_entity.type
_entity.pdbx_description
1 polymer ?
#
loop_
_entity_poly.entity_id
_entity_poly.type
_entity_poly.pdbx_seq_one_letter_code
_entity_poly.pdbx_strand_id
1 'polypeptide(L)'
;MALTGAGVAVAYYRRVDRRAAAGGAATELADGPTSRWTAARLGHTLLVQKYYLDHLYTGIVAKGTAGPIARGAYWFNQHGIDEVVNQAGRKAVAAGHVVYDRIDQKVIDGVVNTTGTASHGAGEELRRMQTGKVQQYAGVMFVASVVLAAALILVL
;
A
#
# COMPACT_ATOMS: atom_id res chain seq x y z
N MET A 1 -51.89 -5.83 57.73
CA MET A 1 -51.84 -6.75 56.57
C MET A 1 -50.76 -6.35 55.55
N ALA A 2 -49.51 -6.15 55.98
CA ALA A 2 -48.41 -5.70 55.11
C ALA A 2 -47.28 -6.74 54.93
N LEU A 3 -47.34 -7.86 55.66
CA LEU A 3 -46.29 -8.88 55.66
C LEU A 3 -46.46 -9.95 54.56
N THR A 4 -47.62 -10.02 53.90
CA THR A 4 -47.90 -10.98 52.82
C THR A 4 -47.29 -10.56 51.48
N GLY A 5 -47.16 -9.25 51.20
CA GLY A 5 -46.61 -8.75 49.93
C GLY A 5 -45.10 -8.98 49.77
N ALA A 6 -44.32 -8.77 50.84
CA ALA A 6 -42.88 -8.96 50.81
C ALA A 6 -42.49 -10.43 50.61
N GLY A 7 -43.22 -11.36 51.22
CA GLY A 7 -42.99 -12.80 51.07
C GLY A 7 -43.21 -13.29 49.63
N VAL A 8 -44.25 -12.78 48.96
CA VAL A 8 -44.55 -13.11 47.55
C VAL A 8 -43.49 -12.54 46.62
N ALA A 9 -43.04 -11.30 46.85
CA ALA A 9 -41.98 -10.68 46.06
C ALA A 9 -40.65 -11.44 46.20
N VAL A 10 -40.26 -11.83 47.42
CA VAL A 10 -39.03 -12.61 47.65
C VAL A 10 -39.14 -14.01 47.05
N ALA A 11 -40.32 -14.65 47.12
CA ALA A 11 -40.55 -15.94 46.48
C ALA A 11 -40.50 -15.85 44.95
N TYR A 12 -41.01 -14.75 44.38
CA TYR A 12 -40.94 -14.46 42.95
C TYR A 12 -39.49 -14.26 42.49
N TYR A 13 -38.73 -13.38 43.15
CA TYR A 13 -37.33 -13.12 42.82
C TYR A 13 -36.47 -14.39 42.95
N ARG A 14 -36.62 -15.15 44.04
CA ARG A 14 -35.91 -16.42 44.22
C ARG A 14 -36.28 -17.48 43.18
N ARG A 15 -37.46 -17.40 42.57
CA ARG A 15 -37.89 -18.32 41.49
C ARG A 15 -37.28 -17.91 40.14
N VAL A 16 -37.17 -16.61 39.89
CA VAL A 16 -36.52 -16.07 38.69
C VAL A 16 -35.03 -16.37 38.71
N ASP A 17 -34.35 -16.12 39.83
CA ASP A 17 -32.90 -16.38 39.96
C ASP A 17 -32.56 -17.86 39.80
N ARG A 18 -33.38 -18.77 40.34
CA ARG A 18 -33.20 -20.23 40.15
C ARG A 18 -33.39 -20.67 38.70
N ARG A 19 -34.21 -19.97 37.93
CA ARG A 19 -34.45 -20.26 36.50
C ARG A 19 -33.41 -19.63 35.58
N ALA A 20 -32.93 -18.44 35.93
CA ALA A 20 -31.79 -17.82 35.28
C ALA A 20 -30.50 -18.63 35.51
N ALA A 21 -30.30 -19.17 36.71
CA ALA A 21 -29.19 -20.08 37.04
C ALA A 21 -29.28 -21.44 36.32
N ALA A 22 -30.47 -21.85 35.86
CA ALA A 22 -30.69 -23.05 35.07
C ALA A 22 -30.49 -22.84 33.55
N GLY A 23 -29.98 -21.67 33.13
CA GLY A 23 -29.58 -21.40 31.75
C GLY A 23 -30.71 -20.99 30.79
N GLY A 24 -31.93 -20.79 31.28
CA GLY A 24 -33.04 -20.28 30.47
C GLY A 24 -33.12 -18.76 30.52
N ALA A 25 -33.08 -18.09 29.36
CA ALA A 25 -33.33 -16.66 29.28
C ALA A 25 -34.70 -16.35 29.90
N ALA A 26 -34.71 -15.66 31.05
CA ALA A 26 -35.93 -15.37 31.82
C ALA A 26 -36.93 -14.44 31.09
N THR A 27 -36.60 -14.03 29.87
CA THR A 27 -37.41 -13.21 28.96
C THR A 27 -38.20 -14.02 27.93
N GLU A 28 -37.90 -15.31 27.74
CA GLU A 28 -38.65 -16.16 26.81
C GLU A 28 -39.55 -17.15 27.58
N LEU A 29 -40.86 -16.89 27.54
CA LEU A 29 -41.84 -17.88 27.97
C LEU A 29 -41.81 -19.05 26.99
N ALA A 30 -41.18 -20.16 27.38
CA ALA A 30 -41.08 -21.39 26.58
C ALA A 30 -42.45 -21.90 26.07
N ASP A 31 -43.54 -21.56 26.77
CA ASP A 31 -44.93 -21.92 26.43
C ASP A 31 -45.86 -20.70 26.31
N GLY A 32 -45.48 -19.69 25.51
CA GLY A 32 -46.31 -18.53 25.21
C GLY A 32 -47.51 -18.82 24.29
N PRO A 33 -48.52 -17.92 24.21
CA PRO A 33 -49.67 -18.04 23.29
C PRO A 33 -49.28 -18.23 21.82
N THR A 34 -48.11 -17.73 21.43
CA THR A 34 -47.47 -17.86 20.12
C THR A 34 -46.95 -19.27 19.82
N SER A 35 -46.71 -20.11 20.83
CA SER A 35 -46.33 -21.53 20.64
C SER A 35 -47.57 -22.41 20.42
N ARG A 36 -48.70 -22.03 21.02
CA ARG A 36 -49.94 -22.83 21.03
C ARG A 36 -50.90 -22.52 19.89
N TRP A 37 -50.90 -21.28 19.38
CA TRP A 37 -51.83 -20.84 18.33
C TRP A 37 -51.07 -20.30 17.12
N THR A 38 -51.29 -20.92 15.95
CA THR A 38 -50.64 -20.53 14.68
C THR A 38 -50.92 -19.08 14.30
N ALA A 39 -52.14 -18.59 14.53
CA ALA A 39 -52.50 -17.20 14.25
C ALA A 39 -51.72 -16.20 15.12
N ALA A 40 -51.54 -16.50 16.41
CA ALA A 40 -50.74 -15.67 17.31
C ALA A 40 -49.26 -15.68 16.90
N ARG A 41 -48.75 -16.84 16.47
CA ARG A 41 -47.40 -16.97 15.91
C ARG A 41 -47.21 -16.09 14.68
N LEU A 42 -48.13 -16.15 13.72
CA LEU A 42 -48.08 -15.36 12.49
C LEU A 42 -48.17 -13.87 12.77
N GLY A 43 -49.09 -13.43 13.63
CA GLY A 43 -49.20 -12.03 14.04
C GLY A 43 -47.93 -11.53 14.75
N HIS A 44 -47.39 -12.35 15.66
CA HIS A 44 -46.11 -12.05 16.31
C HIS A 44 -44.96 -11.96 15.29
N THR A 45 -44.86 -12.90 14.35
CA THR A 45 -43.84 -12.86 13.30
C THR A 45 -43.98 -11.62 12.41
N LEU A 46 -45.20 -11.23 12.03
CA LEU A 46 -45.44 -10.00 11.26
C LEU A 46 -44.99 -8.76 12.03
N LEU A 47 -45.32 -8.66 13.32
CA LEU A 47 -44.93 -7.55 14.18
C LEU A 47 -43.41 -7.49 14.39
N VAL A 48 -42.79 -8.64 14.69
CA VAL A 48 -41.33 -8.76 14.85
C VAL A 48 -40.60 -8.43 13.54
N GLN A 49 -41.14 -8.85 12.40
CA GLN A 49 -40.64 -8.50 11.07
C GLN A 49 -41.00 -7.07 10.63
N LYS A 50 -41.52 -6.23 11.55
CA LYS A 50 -41.92 -4.84 11.30
C LYS A 50 -42.80 -4.71 10.06
N TYR A 51 -43.79 -5.59 9.96
CA TYR A 51 -44.73 -5.68 8.84
C TYR A 51 -44.04 -5.89 7.48
N TYR A 52 -42.81 -6.39 7.47
CA TYR A 52 -41.96 -6.53 6.28
C TYR A 52 -41.67 -5.22 5.53
N LEU A 53 -41.99 -4.05 6.11
CA LEU A 53 -41.77 -2.75 5.47
C LEU A 53 -40.29 -2.48 5.23
N ASP A 54 -39.43 -2.93 6.13
CA ASP A 54 -37.98 -2.82 5.99
C ASP A 54 -37.44 -3.66 4.83
N HIS A 55 -37.98 -4.87 4.64
CA HIS A 55 -37.64 -5.75 3.52
C HIS A 55 -38.09 -5.17 2.17
N LEU A 56 -39.28 -4.56 2.14
CA LEU A 56 -39.79 -3.86 0.95
C LEU A 56 -38.90 -2.65 0.61
N TYR A 57 -38.59 -1.82 1.61
CA TYR A 57 -37.77 -0.64 1.41
C TYR A 57 -36.35 -1.02 0.96
N THR A 58 -35.65 -1.84 1.72
CA THR A 58 -34.27 -2.21 1.42
C THR A 58 -34.17 -3.08 0.17
N GLY A 59 -35.08 -4.05 0.03
CA GLY A 59 -35.04 -5.06 -1.02
C GLY A 59 -35.52 -4.59 -2.39
N ILE A 60 -36.53 -3.72 -2.43
CA ILE A 60 -37.15 -3.28 -3.68
C ILE A 60 -36.81 -1.82 -3.95
N VAL A 61 -37.07 -0.92 -3.00
CA VAL A 61 -36.88 0.52 -3.23
C VAL A 61 -35.39 0.88 -3.29
N ALA A 62 -34.61 0.59 -2.25
CA ALA A 62 -33.21 0.93 -2.17
C ALA A 62 -32.36 0.13 -3.18
N LYS A 63 -32.49 -1.19 -3.21
CA LYS A 63 -31.75 -2.01 -4.20
C LYS A 63 -32.18 -1.74 -5.65
N GLY A 64 -33.45 -1.45 -5.89
CA GLY A 64 -33.97 -1.15 -7.24
C GLY A 64 -33.48 0.19 -7.78
N THR A 65 -33.33 1.20 -6.92
CA THR A 65 -32.94 2.56 -7.33
C THR A 65 -31.44 2.85 -7.12
N ALA A 66 -30.92 2.63 -5.91
CA ALA A 66 -29.54 2.92 -5.57
C ALA A 66 -28.56 1.86 -6.09
N GLY A 67 -28.99 0.60 -6.21
CA GLY A 67 -28.16 -0.50 -6.67
C GLY A 67 -27.54 -0.27 -8.07
N PRO A 68 -28.34 0.03 -9.12
CA PRO A 68 -27.82 0.33 -10.45
C PRO A 68 -26.88 1.54 -10.49
N ILE A 69 -27.22 2.61 -9.77
CA ILE A 69 -26.41 3.85 -9.72
C ILE A 69 -25.06 3.57 -9.06
N ALA A 70 -25.06 2.86 -7.93
CA ALA A 70 -23.84 2.47 -7.23
C ALA A 70 -22.95 1.58 -8.11
N ARG A 71 -23.53 0.63 -8.85
CA ARG A 71 -22.77 -0.20 -9.82
C ARG A 71 -22.18 0.63 -10.95
N GLY A 72 -22.93 1.60 -11.49
CA GLY A 72 -22.43 2.51 -12.52
C GLY A 72 -21.29 3.39 -12.02
N ALA A 73 -21.44 3.99 -10.84
CA ALA A 73 -20.40 4.79 -10.21
C ALA A 73 -19.15 3.95 -9.91
N TYR A 74 -19.32 2.72 -9.41
CA TYR A 74 -18.21 1.81 -9.14
C TYR A 74 -17.49 1.35 -10.41
N TRP A 75 -18.23 1.10 -11.49
CA TRP A 75 -17.65 0.78 -12.80
C TRP A 75 -16.85 1.97 -13.35
N PHE A 76 -17.38 3.19 -13.26
CA PHE A 76 -16.68 4.40 -13.70
C PHE A 76 -15.43 4.70 -12.87
N ASN A 77 -15.47 4.47 -11.56
CA ASN A 77 -14.29 4.60 -10.72
C ASN A 77 -13.17 3.68 -11.23
N GLN A 78 -13.48 2.38 -11.40
CA GLN A 78 -12.48 1.39 -11.81
C GLN A 78 -11.98 1.56 -13.24
N HIS A 79 -12.87 1.86 -14.20
CA HIS A 79 -12.51 1.88 -15.62
C HIS A 79 -12.19 3.27 -16.14
N GLY A 80 -12.69 4.31 -15.48
CA GLY A 80 -12.39 5.70 -15.81
C GLY A 80 -11.21 6.20 -14.98
N ILE A 81 -11.44 6.38 -13.68
CA ILE A 81 -10.49 7.07 -12.81
C ILE A 81 -9.22 6.21 -12.60
N ASP A 82 -9.40 4.98 -12.13
CA ASP A 82 -8.25 4.13 -11.78
C ASP A 82 -7.41 3.81 -13.03
N GLU A 83 -8.04 3.55 -14.18
CA GLU A 83 -7.32 3.26 -15.41
C GLU A 83 -6.55 4.47 -15.96
N VAL A 84 -7.10 5.69 -15.87
CA VAL A 84 -6.36 6.90 -16.25
C VAL A 84 -5.13 7.09 -15.36
N VAL A 85 -5.28 6.93 -14.05
CA VAL A 85 -4.17 7.04 -13.09
C VAL A 85 -3.13 5.96 -13.35
N ASN A 86 -3.56 4.71 -13.56
CA ASN A 86 -2.68 3.59 -13.87
C ASN A 86 -1.91 3.82 -15.18
N GLN A 87 -2.56 4.33 -16.22
CA GLN A 87 -1.87 4.66 -17.48
C GLN A 87 -0.88 5.80 -17.32
N ALA A 88 -1.21 6.84 -16.55
CA ALA A 88 -0.27 7.91 -16.23
C ALA A 88 0.99 7.35 -15.54
N GLY A 89 0.81 6.49 -14.54
CA GLY A 89 1.90 5.79 -13.86
C GLY A 89 2.74 4.92 -14.81
N ARG A 90 2.09 4.07 -15.62
CA ARG A 90 2.77 3.22 -16.62
C ARG A 90 3.60 4.04 -17.61
N LYS A 91 3.07 5.16 -18.10
CA LYS A 91 3.78 6.06 -19.03
C LYS A 91 4.95 6.76 -18.36
N ALA A 92 4.80 7.20 -17.11
CA ALA A 92 5.89 7.84 -16.36
C ALA A 92 7.05 6.86 -16.14
N VAL A 93 6.77 5.61 -15.76
CA VAL A 93 7.78 4.55 -15.62
C VAL A 93 8.46 4.26 -16.96
N ALA A 94 7.68 4.14 -18.05
CA ALA A 94 8.25 3.93 -19.39
C ALA A 94 9.16 5.09 -19.83
N ALA A 95 8.78 6.34 -19.55
CA ALA A 95 9.62 7.50 -19.82
C ALA A 95 10.92 7.47 -19.01
N GLY A 96 10.84 7.07 -17.73
CA GLY A 96 12.02 6.87 -16.87
C GLY A 96 12.99 5.84 -17.45
N HIS A 97 12.49 4.69 -17.93
CA HIS A 97 13.31 3.69 -18.60
C HIS A 97 13.97 4.21 -19.87
N VAL A 98 13.26 4.98 -20.70
CA VAL A 98 13.85 5.58 -21.91
C VAL A 98 14.98 6.53 -21.54
N VAL A 99 14.81 7.36 -20.52
CA VAL A 99 15.86 8.27 -20.04
C VAL A 99 17.07 7.49 -19.55
N TYR A 100 16.86 6.47 -18.73
CA TYR A 100 17.93 5.64 -18.20
C TYR A 100 18.70 4.91 -19.32
N ASP A 101 18.01 4.17 -20.17
CA ASP A 101 18.64 3.35 -21.21
C ASP A 101 19.29 4.19 -22.34
N ARG A 102 18.82 5.42 -22.58
CA ARG A 102 19.32 6.27 -23.67
C ARG A 102 20.34 7.28 -23.20
N ILE A 103 20.15 7.89 -22.03
CA ILE A 103 21.04 8.94 -21.55
C ILE A 103 22.15 8.33 -20.71
N ASP A 104 21.81 7.58 -19.67
CA ASP A 104 22.81 7.03 -18.75
C ASP A 104 23.72 6.02 -19.47
N GLN A 105 23.15 4.95 -20.02
CA GLN A 105 23.95 3.88 -20.61
C GLN A 105 24.71 4.26 -21.89
N LYS A 106 24.23 5.23 -22.67
CA LYS A 106 24.90 5.58 -23.95
C LYS A 106 25.77 6.81 -23.85
N VAL A 107 25.31 7.83 -23.12
CA VAL A 107 26.02 9.10 -23.04
C VAL A 107 26.96 9.06 -21.85
N ILE A 108 26.44 8.78 -20.65
CA ILE A 108 27.23 8.85 -19.42
C ILE A 108 28.26 7.73 -19.41
N ASP A 109 27.82 6.47 -19.52
CA ASP A 109 28.74 5.33 -19.56
C ASP A 109 29.70 5.40 -20.76
N GLY A 110 29.22 5.87 -21.91
CA GLY A 110 30.06 6.07 -23.09
C GLY A 110 31.21 7.06 -22.85
N VAL A 111 30.90 8.22 -22.26
CA VAL A 111 31.90 9.25 -21.92
C VAL A 111 32.87 8.76 -20.85
N VAL A 112 32.35 8.12 -19.79
CA VAL A 112 33.17 7.61 -18.68
C VAL A 112 34.10 6.51 -19.16
N ASN A 113 33.59 5.53 -19.90
CA ASN A 113 34.41 4.44 -20.45
C ASN A 113 35.46 4.97 -21.42
N THR A 114 35.10 5.91 -22.31
CA THR A 114 36.08 6.52 -23.22
C THR A 114 37.18 7.24 -22.46
N THR A 115 36.84 8.03 -21.44
CA THR A 115 37.81 8.73 -20.60
C THR A 115 38.71 7.76 -19.83
N GLY A 116 38.14 6.66 -19.33
CA GLY A 116 38.87 5.58 -18.69
C GLY A 116 39.87 4.93 -19.64
N THR A 117 39.44 4.57 -20.86
CA THR A 117 40.31 3.98 -21.88
C THR A 117 41.41 4.93 -22.34
N ALA A 118 41.11 6.23 -22.49
CA ALA A 118 42.10 7.24 -22.85
C ALA A 118 43.15 7.41 -21.76
N SER A 119 42.73 7.48 -20.49
CA SER A 119 43.63 7.54 -19.34
C SER A 119 44.50 6.28 -19.23
N HIS A 120 43.90 5.11 -19.46
CA HIS A 120 44.63 3.85 -19.45
C HIS A 120 45.68 3.80 -20.55
N GLY A 121 45.33 4.17 -21.79
CA GLY A 121 46.27 4.24 -22.90
C GLY A 121 47.41 5.23 -22.65
N ALA A 122 47.11 6.42 -22.11
CA ALA A 122 48.14 7.39 -21.71
C ALA A 122 49.07 6.82 -20.64
N GLY A 123 48.53 6.08 -19.66
CA GLY A 123 49.31 5.38 -18.64
C GLY A 123 50.19 4.28 -19.22
N GLU A 124 49.69 3.51 -20.20
CA GLU A 124 50.49 2.49 -20.88
C GLU A 124 51.68 3.09 -21.63
N GLU A 125 51.48 4.20 -22.34
CA GLU A 125 52.55 4.91 -23.03
C GLU A 125 53.58 5.50 -22.05
N LEU A 126 53.13 6.11 -20.94
CA LEU A 126 54.03 6.56 -19.87
C LEU A 126 54.82 5.40 -19.26
N ARG A 127 54.20 4.23 -19.11
CA ARG A 127 54.88 3.01 -18.63
C ARG A 127 55.98 2.57 -19.59
N ARG A 128 55.81 2.71 -20.91
CA ARG A 128 56.86 2.39 -21.90
C ARG A 128 58.10 3.28 -21.77
N MET A 129 57.94 4.52 -21.30
CA MET A 129 59.08 5.42 -21.02
C MET A 129 59.93 4.95 -19.82
N GLN A 130 59.38 4.12 -18.93
CA GLN A 130 60.13 3.49 -17.85
C GLN A 130 60.83 2.21 -18.35
N THR A 131 62.05 2.37 -18.84
CA THR A 131 62.83 1.27 -19.43
C THR A 131 63.64 0.45 -18.43
N GLY A 132 63.73 0.90 -17.17
CA GLY A 132 64.55 0.28 -16.13
C GLY A 132 66.06 0.53 -16.26
N LYS A 133 66.52 1.32 -17.25
CA LYS A 133 67.94 1.62 -17.46
C LYS A 133 68.37 2.90 -16.74
N VAL A 134 69.20 2.78 -15.69
CA VAL A 134 69.68 3.91 -14.87
C VAL A 134 70.28 5.06 -15.69
N GLN A 135 71.01 4.76 -16.77
CA GLN A 135 71.60 5.76 -17.66
C GLN A 135 70.57 6.63 -18.37
N GLN A 136 69.41 6.08 -18.75
CA GLN A 136 68.34 6.85 -19.40
C GLN A 136 67.68 7.81 -18.42
N TYR A 137 67.50 7.43 -17.15
CA TYR A 137 67.02 8.34 -16.12
C TYR A 137 68.00 9.49 -15.88
N ALA A 138 69.31 9.20 -15.80
CA ALA A 138 70.34 10.23 -15.64
C ALA A 138 70.33 11.24 -16.81
N GLY A 139 70.20 10.76 -18.05
CA GLY A 139 70.08 11.60 -19.24
C GLY A 139 68.85 12.51 -19.20
N VAL A 140 67.67 11.96 -18.87
CA VAL A 140 66.43 12.75 -18.75
C VAL A 140 66.54 13.80 -17.64
N MET A 141 67.10 13.45 -16.48
CA MET A 141 67.29 14.40 -15.37
C MET A 141 68.25 15.54 -15.72
N PHE A 142 69.34 15.25 -16.45
CA PHE A 142 70.26 16.28 -16.91
C PHE A 142 69.56 17.26 -17.87
N VAL A 143 68.83 16.77 -18.88
CA VAL A 143 68.07 17.60 -19.81
C VAL A 143 67.02 18.44 -19.09
N ALA A 144 66.23 17.83 -18.18
CA ALA A 144 65.23 18.54 -17.40
C ALA A 144 65.84 19.66 -16.55
N SER A 145 67.01 19.42 -15.95
CA SER A 145 67.73 20.41 -15.13
C SER A 145 68.22 21.60 -15.97
N VAL A 146 68.77 21.34 -17.16
CA VAL A 146 69.21 22.39 -18.09
C VAL A 146 68.02 23.23 -18.58
N VAL A 147 66.91 22.58 -18.97
CA VAL A 147 65.70 23.27 -19.41
C VAL A 147 65.12 24.13 -18.29
N LEU A 148 65.04 23.60 -17.06
CA LEU A 148 64.53 24.33 -15.90
C LEU A 148 65.42 25.52 -15.55
N ALA A 149 66.74 25.36 -15.58
CA ALA A 149 67.68 26.45 -15.37
C ALA A 149 67.55 27.55 -16.44
N ALA A 150 67.46 27.17 -17.72
CA ALA A 150 67.27 28.11 -18.82
C ALA A 150 65.93 28.86 -18.69
N ALA A 151 64.84 28.16 -18.37
CA ALA A 151 63.54 28.78 -18.14
C ALA A 151 63.58 29.78 -16.97
N LEU A 152 64.26 29.42 -15.88
CA LEU A 152 64.41 30.28 -14.71
C LEU A 152 65.23 31.54 -15.02
N ILE A 153 66.32 31.41 -15.78
CA ILE A 153 67.13 32.56 -16.24
C ILE A 153 66.35 33.48 -17.20
N LEU A 154 65.43 32.95 -18.00
CA LEU A 154 64.62 33.75 -18.92
C LEU A 154 63.46 34.49 -18.23
N VAL A 155 62.96 33.96 -17.11
CA VAL A 155 61.83 34.52 -16.36
C VAL A 155 62.28 35.57 -15.34
N LEU A 156 63.48 35.42 -14.77
CA LEU A 156 64.12 36.38 -13.86
C LEU A 156 64.85 37.49 -14.61
#